data_AF-J9FEV8-F1
#
_entry.id   AF-J9FEV8-F1
#
_cell.length_a   1.000
_cell.length_b   1.000
_cell.length_c   1.000
_cell.angle_alpha   90.00
_cell.angle_beta   90.00
_cell.angle_gamma   90.00
#
_symmetry.space_group_name_H-M   'P 1'
#
loop_
_entity.id
_entity.type
_entity.pdbx_description
1 polymer ?
#
loop_
_entity_poly.entity_id
_entity_poly.type
_entity_poly.pdbx_seq_one_letter_code
_entity_poly.pdbx_strand_id
1 'polypeptide(L)'
;VGDKPIYDTIYKKNECTPWIYAGQCYAGERTNKNPALMPMVYICSRYRADTREQLEINIKVAKWAACEAVANGMIPIAPHLYFPRFMDDAIPEERYFGIQAGQRLMQQCSTFHVITVDNVISEGMAAEIEYMTDTLLLSGRKTNFSQQGLEKLILGGMER
;
A
#
# COMPACT_ATOMS: atom_id res chain seq x y z
N VAL A 1 4.05 -17.68 14.31
CA VAL A 1 4.64 -17.53 12.95
C VAL A 1 6.08 -17.13 13.17
N GLY A 2 7.03 -18.02 12.86
CA GLY A 2 8.39 -17.98 13.38
C GLY A 2 8.48 -18.56 14.79
N ASP A 3 9.61 -19.16 15.14
CA ASP A 3 9.87 -19.83 16.44
C ASP A 3 9.90 -18.88 17.64
N LYS A 4 9.67 -17.59 17.41
CA LYS A 4 9.66 -16.55 18.44
C LYS A 4 8.23 -16.29 18.90
N PRO A 5 7.96 -16.28 20.21
CA PRO A 5 6.66 -15.89 20.74
C PRO A 5 6.37 -14.41 20.44
N ILE A 6 5.09 -14.10 20.23
CA ILE A 6 4.56 -12.75 20.10
C ILE A 6 3.66 -12.44 21.30
N TYR A 7 3.60 -11.17 21.68
CA TYR A 7 2.92 -10.72 22.90
C TYR A 7 2.03 -9.51 22.61
N ASP A 8 0.89 -9.44 23.29
CA ASP A 8 0.07 -8.23 23.31
C ASP A 8 0.91 -7.07 23.84
N THR A 9 1.08 -6.06 22.99
CA THR A 9 2.01 -4.96 23.24
C THR A 9 1.24 -3.66 23.36
N ILE A 10 1.45 -2.94 24.47
CA ILE A 10 0.97 -1.58 24.68
C ILE A 10 2.16 -0.64 24.86
N TYR A 11 2.05 0.59 24.36
CA TYR A 11 3.11 1.59 24.50
C TYR A 11 2.54 3.01 24.69
N LYS A 12 3.41 3.92 25.13
CA LYS A 12 3.14 5.37 25.15
C LYS A 12 4.07 6.08 24.17
N LYS A 13 3.59 7.12 23.51
CA LYS A 13 4.43 7.99 22.65
C LYS A 13 5.33 8.89 23.52
N ASN A 14 4.77 9.38 24.62
CA ASN A 14 5.45 10.11 25.68
C ASN A 14 4.69 9.90 27.01
N GLU A 15 5.23 10.38 28.11
CA GLU A 15 4.69 10.14 29.46
C GLU A 15 3.21 10.57 29.60
N CYS A 16 2.84 11.67 28.94
CA CYS A 16 1.52 12.28 29.00
C CYS A 16 0.48 11.67 28.04
N THR A 17 0.90 10.82 27.09
CA THR A 17 -0.03 10.18 26.15
C THR A 17 -0.70 8.94 26.76
N PRO A 18 -1.96 8.64 26.37
CA PRO A 18 -2.61 7.39 26.76
C PRO A 18 -1.85 6.18 26.21
N TRP A 19 -2.09 5.01 26.81
CA TRP A 19 -1.59 3.74 26.29
C TRP A 19 -2.22 3.44 24.93
N ILE A 20 -1.40 3.05 23.97
CA ILE A 20 -1.80 2.66 22.63
C ILE A 20 -1.51 1.17 22.48
N TYR A 21 -2.50 0.41 22.01
CA TYR A 21 -2.32 -0.99 21.65
C TYR A 21 -1.62 -1.09 20.28
N ALA A 22 -0.48 -1.80 20.26
CA ALA A 22 0.34 -2.00 19.06
C ALA A 22 0.05 -3.32 18.32
N GLY A 23 -0.83 -4.17 18.87
CA GLY A 23 -1.04 -5.53 18.37
C GLY A 23 -0.13 -6.55 19.03
N GLN A 24 0.06 -7.69 18.37
CA GLN A 24 0.90 -8.77 18.86
C GLN A 24 2.28 -8.70 18.22
N CYS A 25 3.29 -8.33 19.02
CA CYS A 25 4.64 -8.00 18.56
C CYS A 25 5.68 -8.92 19.21
N TYR A 26 6.90 -8.96 18.67
CA TYR A 26 8.04 -9.53 19.39
C TYR A 26 8.41 -8.68 20.61
N ALA A 27 9.05 -9.29 21.60
CA ALA A 27 9.51 -8.58 22.80
C ALA A 27 10.41 -7.38 22.44
N GLY A 28 10.06 -6.19 22.92
CA GLY A 28 10.78 -4.94 22.66
C GLY A 28 10.44 -4.24 21.34
N GLU A 29 9.66 -4.87 20.47
CA GLU A 29 9.17 -4.27 19.23
C GLU A 29 7.78 -3.64 19.41
N ARG A 30 7.33 -2.86 18.42
CA ARG A 30 6.00 -2.23 18.39
C ARG A 30 5.24 -2.47 17.07
N THR A 31 5.81 -3.27 16.19
CA THR A 31 5.21 -3.58 14.90
C THR A 31 4.43 -4.86 15.02
N ASN A 32 3.11 -4.78 14.78
CA ASN A 32 2.25 -5.96 14.80
C ASN A 32 2.78 -7.03 13.84
N LYS A 33 2.86 -8.27 14.32
CA LYS A 33 3.29 -9.46 13.57
C LYS A 33 2.15 -10.45 13.36
N ASN A 34 0.97 -10.24 13.96
CA ASN A 34 -0.20 -11.09 13.76
C ASN A 34 -1.11 -10.48 12.66
N PRO A 35 -1.19 -11.10 11.45
CA PRO A 35 -2.03 -10.63 10.36
C PRO A 35 -3.52 -10.50 10.72
N ALA A 36 -4.03 -11.32 11.65
CA ALA A 36 -5.43 -11.26 12.07
C ALA A 36 -5.79 -9.92 12.76
N LEU A 37 -4.78 -9.18 13.24
CA LEU A 37 -4.94 -7.89 13.91
C LEU A 37 -4.34 -6.73 13.10
N MET A 38 -3.80 -6.99 11.90
CA MET A 38 -3.18 -5.95 11.09
C MET A 38 -4.23 -5.11 10.36
N PRO A 39 -4.10 -3.78 10.35
CA PRO A 39 -4.93 -2.95 9.49
C PRO A 39 -4.61 -3.19 8.01
N MET A 40 -5.65 -3.14 7.18
CA MET A 40 -5.50 -3.16 5.72
C MET A 40 -5.21 -1.75 5.19
N VAL A 41 -4.25 -1.63 4.28
CA VAL A 41 -3.88 -0.37 3.63
C VAL A 41 -4.03 -0.48 2.12
N TYR A 42 -4.73 0.48 1.51
CA TYR A 42 -4.85 0.54 0.07
C TYR A 42 -3.63 1.21 -0.55
N ILE A 43 -2.97 0.55 -1.50
CA ILE A 43 -1.82 1.09 -2.22
C ILE A 43 -2.31 1.65 -3.55
N CYS A 44 -2.13 2.96 -3.74
CA CYS A 44 -2.48 3.67 -4.96
C CYS A 44 -1.19 4.18 -5.63
N SER A 45 -0.88 3.64 -6.80
CA SER A 45 0.29 4.02 -7.60
C SER A 45 0.01 3.83 -9.08
N ARG A 46 0.78 4.51 -9.92
CA ARG A 46 0.64 4.38 -11.37
C ARG A 46 0.97 2.95 -11.81
N TYR A 47 0.11 2.35 -12.63
CA TYR A 47 0.35 1.04 -13.22
C TYR A 47 0.62 1.14 -14.73
N ARG A 48 -0.31 1.72 -15.49
CA ARG A 48 -0.21 1.84 -16.95
C ARG A 48 0.98 2.69 -17.38
N ALA A 49 1.63 2.26 -18.46
CA ALA A 49 2.75 2.93 -19.10
C ALA A 49 2.75 2.66 -20.61
N ASP A 50 3.42 3.53 -21.37
CA ASP A 50 3.50 3.42 -22.83
C ASP A 50 4.54 2.41 -23.27
N THR A 51 5.57 2.18 -22.45
CA THR A 51 6.64 1.21 -22.71
C THR A 51 6.66 0.08 -21.68
N ARG A 52 7.17 -1.08 -22.11
CA ARG A 52 7.34 -2.24 -21.23
C ARG A 52 8.26 -1.96 -20.04
N GLU A 53 9.31 -1.17 -20.26
CA GLU A 53 10.28 -0.78 -19.24
C GLU A 53 9.64 0.09 -18.16
N GLN A 54 8.86 1.09 -18.58
CA GLN A 54 8.12 1.94 -17.65
C GLN A 54 7.06 1.15 -16.87
N LEU A 55 6.40 0.18 -17.51
CA LEU A 55 5.47 -0.72 -16.82
C LEU A 55 6.19 -1.55 -15.73
N GLU A 56 7.38 -2.08 -16.02
CA GLU A 56 8.18 -2.79 -15.03
C GLU A 56 8.60 -1.89 -13.86
N ILE A 57 8.97 -0.64 -14.13
CA ILE A 57 9.28 0.34 -13.09
C ILE A 57 8.06 0.56 -12.20
N ASN A 58 6.89 0.85 -12.78
CA ASN A 58 5.63 1.03 -12.06
C ASN A 58 5.29 -0.18 -11.16
N ILE A 59 5.46 -1.39 -11.68
CA ILE A 59 5.26 -2.63 -10.92
C ILE A 59 6.24 -2.71 -9.74
N LYS A 60 7.51 -2.35 -9.93
CA LYS A 60 8.51 -2.32 -8.85
C LYS A 60 8.16 -1.30 -7.77
N VAL A 61 7.65 -0.12 -8.14
CA VAL A 61 7.18 0.90 -7.17
C VAL A 61 6.05 0.35 -6.30
N ALA A 62 5.02 -0.22 -6.93
CA ALA A 62 3.88 -0.78 -6.23
C ALA A 62 4.28 -1.93 -5.30
N LYS A 63 5.18 -2.81 -5.76
CA LYS A 63 5.74 -3.90 -4.95
C LYS A 63 6.53 -3.37 -3.76
N TRP A 64 7.38 -2.38 -3.96
CA TRP A 64 8.14 -1.75 -2.89
C TRP A 64 7.21 -1.17 -1.83
N ALA A 65 6.16 -0.45 -2.23
CA ALA A 65 5.18 0.12 -1.30
C ALA A 65 4.42 -0.96 -0.52
N ALA A 66 4.06 -2.06 -1.18
CA ALA A 66 3.46 -3.21 -0.51
C ALA A 66 4.43 -3.84 0.52
N CYS A 67 5.71 -4.02 0.17
CA CYS A 67 6.73 -4.50 1.10
C CYS A 67 6.93 -3.55 2.30
N GLU A 68 6.93 -2.23 2.07
CA GLU A 68 7.01 -1.23 3.13
C GLU A 68 5.80 -1.32 4.07
N ALA A 69 4.59 -1.45 3.52
CA ALA A 69 3.38 -1.63 4.32
C ALA A 69 3.45 -2.89 5.21
N VAL A 70 3.90 -4.03 4.67
CA VAL A 70 4.11 -5.26 5.44
C VAL A 70 5.15 -5.06 6.53
N ALA A 71 6.26 -4.40 6.23
CA ALA A 71 7.30 -4.10 7.21
C ALA A 71 6.79 -3.23 8.38
N ASN A 72 5.75 -2.42 8.15
CA ASN A 72 5.08 -1.62 9.17
C ASN A 72 3.89 -2.33 9.85
N GLY A 73 3.68 -3.62 9.60
CA GLY A 73 2.62 -4.39 10.25
C GLY A 73 1.23 -4.09 9.68
N MET A 74 1.14 -3.81 8.39
CA MET A 74 -0.10 -3.59 7.66
C MET A 74 -0.26 -4.62 6.53
N ILE A 75 -1.50 -4.89 6.12
CA ILE A 75 -1.79 -5.75 4.97
C ILE A 75 -2.00 -4.85 3.74
N PRO A 76 -1.09 -4.89 2.74
CA PRO A 76 -1.23 -4.08 1.54
C PRO A 76 -2.27 -4.67 0.59
N ILE A 77 -3.13 -3.81 0.07
CA ILE A 77 -4.09 -4.11 -0.99
C ILE A 77 -3.69 -3.28 -2.21
N ALA A 78 -3.19 -3.93 -3.25
CA ALA A 78 -2.77 -3.30 -4.50
C ALA A 78 -3.48 -3.96 -5.70
N PRO A 79 -4.75 -3.62 -5.97
CA PRO A 79 -5.54 -4.31 -6.99
C PRO A 79 -4.94 -4.24 -8.39
N HIS A 80 -4.25 -3.13 -8.70
CA HIS A 80 -3.55 -2.91 -9.97
C HIS A 80 -2.34 -3.85 -10.18
N LEU A 81 -1.85 -4.56 -9.16
CA LEU A 81 -0.86 -5.63 -9.33
C LEU A 81 -1.48 -7.02 -9.50
N TYR A 82 -2.69 -7.20 -8.98
CA TYR A 82 -3.39 -8.49 -8.90
C TYR A 82 -4.31 -8.71 -10.10
N PHE A 83 -5.25 -7.79 -10.34
CA PHE A 83 -6.27 -7.92 -11.38
C PHE A 83 -5.71 -8.04 -12.80
N PRO A 84 -4.69 -7.26 -13.21
CA PRO A 84 -4.09 -7.39 -14.55
C PRO A 84 -3.36 -8.71 -14.81
N ARG A 85 -3.26 -9.62 -13.83
CA ARG A 85 -2.69 -10.96 -14.02
C ARG A 85 -3.67 -11.93 -14.67
N PHE A 86 -4.96 -11.64 -14.60
CA PHE A 86 -6.01 -12.53 -15.10
C PHE A 86 -7.17 -11.77 -15.78
N MET A 87 -7.11 -10.44 -15.84
CA MET A 87 -8.04 -9.59 -16.59
C MET A 87 -7.28 -8.66 -17.51
N ASP A 88 -7.90 -8.27 -18.61
CA ASP A 88 -7.39 -7.34 -19.60
C ASP A 88 -8.06 -5.97 -19.45
N ASP A 89 -7.24 -5.02 -19.01
CA ASP A 89 -7.57 -3.61 -18.82
C ASP A 89 -7.96 -2.87 -20.12
N ALA A 90 -7.70 -3.47 -21.29
CA ALA A 90 -8.11 -2.98 -22.60
C ALA A 90 -9.57 -3.36 -22.94
N ILE A 91 -10.14 -4.37 -22.28
CA ILE A 91 -11.53 -4.79 -22.45
C ILE A 91 -12.40 -3.95 -21.49
N PRO A 92 -13.35 -3.13 -22.00
CA PRO A 92 -14.12 -2.22 -21.16
C PRO A 92 -14.87 -2.88 -20.00
N GLU A 93 -15.45 -4.06 -20.23
CA GLU A 93 -16.21 -4.81 -19.23
C GLU A 93 -15.33 -5.33 -18.10
N GLU A 94 -14.16 -5.89 -18.45
CA GLU A 94 -13.19 -6.39 -17.46
C GLU A 94 -12.54 -5.24 -16.69
N ARG A 95 -12.24 -4.12 -17.37
CA ARG A 95 -11.77 -2.89 -16.74
C ARG A 95 -12.78 -2.36 -15.74
N TYR A 96 -14.07 -2.30 -16.10
CA TYR A 96 -15.13 -1.87 -15.20
C TYR A 96 -15.20 -2.76 -13.96
N PHE A 97 -15.17 -4.08 -14.15
CA PHE A 97 -15.15 -5.01 -13.02
C PHE A 97 -13.93 -4.79 -12.12
N GLY A 98 -12.73 -4.66 -12.69
CA GLY A 98 -11.50 -4.42 -11.94
C GLY A 98 -11.55 -3.15 -11.09
N ILE A 99 -12.11 -2.07 -11.63
CA ILE A 99 -12.32 -0.81 -10.89
C ILE A 99 -13.30 -1.01 -9.74
N GLN A 100 -14.48 -1.60 -10.01
CA GLN A 100 -15.50 -1.81 -8.97
C GLN A 100 -15.02 -2.75 -7.87
N ALA A 101 -14.32 -3.82 -8.23
CA ALA A 101 -13.75 -4.76 -7.29
C ALA A 101 -12.62 -4.10 -6.47
N GLY A 102 -11.79 -3.26 -7.10
CA GLY A 102 -10.78 -2.45 -6.41
C GLY A 102 -11.39 -1.51 -5.37
N GLN A 103 -12.46 -0.79 -5.72
CA GLN A 103 -13.22 0.05 -4.78
C GLN A 103 -13.80 -0.76 -3.62
N ARG A 104 -14.33 -1.95 -3.88
CA ARG A 104 -14.87 -2.82 -2.82
C ARG A 104 -13.78 -3.33 -1.87
N LEU A 105 -12.58 -3.62 -2.38
CA LEU A 105 -11.42 -3.93 -1.54
C LEU A 105 -10.97 -2.71 -0.74
N MET A 106 -11.00 -1.52 -1.34
CA MET A 106 -10.66 -0.26 -0.66
C MET A 106 -11.58 0.04 0.53
N GLN A 107 -12.87 -0.30 0.45
CA GLN A 107 -13.81 -0.17 1.57
C GLN A 107 -13.42 -1.00 2.81
N GLN A 108 -12.58 -2.02 2.65
CA GLN A 108 -12.08 -2.83 3.77
C GLN A 108 -10.81 -2.23 4.38
N CYS A 109 -10.16 -1.28 3.71
CA CYS A 109 -8.94 -0.65 4.19
C CYS A 109 -9.25 0.42 5.25
N SER A 110 -8.41 0.50 6.27
CA SER A 110 -8.50 1.53 7.31
C SER A 110 -7.74 2.81 6.94
N THR A 111 -6.86 2.74 5.95
CA THR A 111 -6.05 3.85 5.47
C THR A 111 -5.56 3.58 4.05
N PHE A 112 -4.90 4.55 3.43
CA PHE A 112 -4.31 4.43 2.11
C PHE A 112 -2.88 4.96 2.07
N HIS A 113 -2.13 4.52 1.07
CA HIS A 113 -0.82 5.06 0.72
C HIS A 113 -0.79 5.35 -0.78
N VAL A 114 -0.73 6.64 -1.11
CA VAL A 114 -0.57 7.12 -2.49
C VAL A 114 0.92 7.34 -2.76
N ILE A 115 1.41 6.75 -3.85
CA ILE A 115 2.79 6.91 -4.32
C ILE A 115 2.77 7.58 -5.68
N THR A 116 3.42 8.74 -5.77
CA THR A 116 3.63 9.48 -7.01
C THR A 116 5.12 9.54 -7.36
N VAL A 117 5.41 9.58 -8.65
CA VAL A 117 6.75 9.85 -9.19
C VAL A 117 6.66 11.16 -9.95
N ASP A 118 7.53 12.12 -9.61
CA ASP A 118 7.53 13.49 -10.12
C ASP A 118 6.17 14.20 -10.00
N ASN A 119 5.41 13.89 -8.94
CA ASN A 119 4.05 14.36 -8.70
C ASN A 119 3.03 14.00 -9.81
N VAL A 120 3.34 13.02 -10.66
CA VAL A 120 2.43 12.60 -11.72
C VAL A 120 1.31 11.73 -11.14
N ILE A 121 0.07 12.17 -11.36
CA ILE A 121 -1.15 11.45 -10.99
C ILE A 121 -1.85 11.04 -12.29
N SER A 122 -2.11 9.74 -12.46
CA SER A 122 -2.90 9.24 -13.59
C SER A 122 -4.40 9.42 -13.33
N GLU A 123 -5.21 9.39 -14.40
CA GLU A 123 -6.68 9.46 -14.29
C GLU A 123 -7.23 8.40 -13.31
N GLY A 124 -6.76 7.15 -13.42
CA GLY A 124 -7.17 6.08 -12.52
C GLY A 124 -6.82 6.36 -11.05
N MET A 125 -5.62 6.89 -10.79
CA MET A 125 -5.23 7.29 -9.44
C MET A 125 -6.07 8.46 -8.93
N ALA A 126 -6.38 9.45 -9.76
CA ALA A 126 -7.21 10.59 -9.37
C ALA A 126 -8.61 10.12 -8.94
N ALA A 127 -9.24 9.23 -9.71
CA ALA A 127 -10.52 8.64 -9.37
C ALA A 127 -10.47 7.80 -8.08
N GLU A 128 -9.41 7.02 -7.88
CA GLU A 128 -9.20 6.29 -6.62
C GLU A 128 -9.03 7.25 -5.44
N ILE A 129 -8.26 8.34 -5.62
CA ILE A 129 -7.99 9.35 -4.58
C ILE A 129 -9.28 10.07 -4.18
N GLU A 130 -10.06 10.50 -5.15
CA GLU A 130 -11.37 11.11 -4.91
C GLU A 130 -12.29 10.14 -4.15
N TYR A 131 -12.36 8.88 -4.57
CA TYR A 131 -13.18 7.89 -3.89
C TYR A 131 -12.74 7.65 -2.44
N MET A 132 -11.44 7.50 -2.17
CA MET A 132 -10.93 7.27 -0.82
C MET A 132 -11.11 8.49 0.10
N THR A 133 -10.90 9.71 -0.41
CA THR A 133 -10.96 10.92 0.44
C THR A 133 -12.37 11.47 0.58
N ASP A 134 -13.15 11.48 -0.49
CA ASP A 134 -14.41 12.23 -0.53
C ASP A 134 -15.61 11.32 -0.26
N THR A 135 -15.54 10.05 -0.69
CA THR A 135 -16.61 9.08 -0.44
C THR A 135 -16.38 8.30 0.86
N LEU A 136 -15.18 7.75 1.06
CA LEU A 136 -14.87 6.93 2.23
C LEU A 136 -14.35 7.74 3.43
N LEU A 137 -14.01 9.02 3.24
CA LEU A 137 -13.45 9.89 4.28
C LEU A 137 -12.20 9.29 4.96
N LEU A 138 -11.44 8.46 4.24
CA LEU A 138 -10.23 7.85 4.75
C LEU A 138 -9.12 8.89 4.86
N SER A 139 -8.30 8.75 5.88
CA SER A 139 -7.04 9.48 6.01
C SER A 139 -5.88 8.54 5.68
N GLY A 140 -4.88 9.05 4.97
CA GLY A 140 -3.77 8.25 4.49
C GLY A 140 -2.52 9.06 4.18
N ARG A 141 -1.48 8.35 3.77
CA ARG A 141 -0.17 8.91 3.46
C ARG A 141 -0.03 9.17 1.97
N LYS A 142 0.53 10.31 1.60
CA LYS A 142 0.98 10.60 0.24
C LYS A 142 2.51 10.68 0.24
N THR A 143 3.17 9.98 -0.68
CA THR A 143 4.63 10.00 -0.80
C THR A 143 4.99 10.27 -2.26
N ASN A 144 5.82 11.29 -2.47
CA ASN A 144 6.32 11.63 -3.78
C ASN A 144 7.80 11.32 -3.91
N PHE A 145 8.20 10.68 -5.00
CA PHE A 145 9.59 10.42 -5.35
C PHE A 145 9.98 11.22 -6.60
N SER A 146 11.27 11.58 -6.71
CA SER A 146 11.85 11.94 -8.01
C SER A 146 12.30 10.68 -8.75
N GLN A 147 12.47 10.73 -10.07
CA GLN A 147 12.99 9.57 -10.83
C GLN A 147 14.32 9.05 -10.28
N GLN A 148 15.27 9.95 -10.02
CA GLN A 148 16.57 9.58 -9.43
C GLN A 148 16.43 8.99 -8.02
N GLY A 149 15.48 9.50 -7.24
CA GLY A 149 15.17 8.95 -5.92
C GLY A 149 14.59 7.54 -6.00
N LEU A 150 13.73 7.31 -6.99
CA LEU A 150 13.11 6.02 -7.26
C LEU A 150 14.13 4.97 -7.71
N GLU A 151 15.04 5.34 -8.61
CA GLU A 151 16.10 4.44 -9.08
C GLU A 151 16.98 3.97 -7.92
N LYS A 152 17.41 4.88 -7.05
CA LYS A 152 18.17 4.53 -5.84
C LYS A 152 17.39 3.62 -4.89
N LEU A 153 16.09 3.87 -4.73
CA LEU A 153 15.19 3.09 -3.89
C LEU A 153 14.99 1.66 -4.41
N ILE A 154 14.78 1.52 -5.71
CA ILE A 154 14.59 0.23 -6.38
C ILE A 154 15.90 -0.56 -6.37
N LEU A 155 17.04 0.07 -6.68
CA LEU A 155 18.35 -0.59 -6.65
C LEU A 155 18.74 -1.04 -5.23
N GLY A 156 18.55 -0.19 -4.21
CA GLY A 156 18.83 -0.56 -2.81
C GLY A 156 17.80 -1.52 -2.18
N GLY A 157 16.64 -1.71 -2.82
CA GLY A 157 15.60 -2.66 -2.39
C GLY A 157 15.77 -4.08 -2.94
N MET A 158 16.53 -4.25 -4.04
CA MET A 158 16.80 -5.55 -4.67
C MET A 158 17.92 -6.35 -3.99
N GLU A 159 18.67 -5.74 -3.06
CA GLU A 159 19.77 -6.37 -2.33
C GLU A 159 19.35 -7.02 -0.98
N ARG A 160 18.06 -7.16 -0.71
CA ARG A 160 17.54 -7.74 0.55
C ARG A 160 16.70 -9.00 0.34
#